data_AF-A0A643FEI1-F1
#
_entry.id   AF-A0A643FEI1-F1
#
_cell.length_a   1.000
_cell.length_b   1.000
_cell.length_c   1.000
_cell.angle_alpha   90.00
_cell.angle_beta   90.00
_cell.angle_gamma   90.00
#
_symmetry.space_group_name_H-M   'P 1'
#
loop_
_entity.id
_entity.type
_entity.pdbx_description
1 polymer ?
#
loop_
_entity_poly.entity_id
_entity_poly.type
_entity_poly.pdbx_seq_one_letter_code
_entity_poly.pdbx_strand_id
1 'polypeptide(L)'
;MALSGLRWADAPPAAGGPRDPNQPGAVMKKTVLDAGEECGLAKFLAHRGAQACLLAPAALLQDLAARAGTPGCPAVSRVEDIPADVKRVFAHDPDDEAGLLARLRAARPDLEVHGWTGLFPVLVTDRKLPAPDTPLPPHRFAVVCTPRTGSTFLCELLEAGGLGAAREHLRWPLIYALRHGVPADAAFDLVQRHGAVNGVFGTKLISHFLFDAVGQSRAGSFLQGWAAQGFRFIRLRRDPVAQTLSKYSAKHSGVWHARGALAEGRRRRLEKVPYDFAELSDIHQRTLAEDRALDESMAGLPPDRVLALDYDTVVAAPLEALARTAAFMGLTAHPERVDFAALPTQLSATHDNTRQLRERFLADLAARPDPSL
;
A
#
# COMPACT_ATOMS: atom_id res chain seq x y z
N MET A 1 20.20 -13.87 -7.32
CA MET A 1 20.47 -13.32 -5.98
C MET A 1 19.16 -13.28 -5.22
N ALA A 2 18.96 -14.16 -4.24
CA ALA A 2 17.78 -14.14 -3.39
C ALA A 2 17.86 -12.92 -2.45
N LEU A 3 16.71 -12.36 -2.04
CA LEU A 3 16.62 -11.33 -0.99
C LEU A 3 17.15 -11.80 0.37
N SER A 4 17.62 -13.06 0.48
CA SER A 4 18.10 -13.72 1.69
C SER A 4 19.27 -13.04 2.40
N GLY A 5 19.92 -12.04 1.76
CA GLY A 5 20.97 -11.22 2.37
C GLY A 5 20.47 -9.97 3.12
N LEU A 6 19.22 -9.54 2.91
CA LEU A 6 18.62 -8.41 3.63
C LEU A 6 17.98 -8.94 4.92
N ARG A 7 18.72 -8.91 6.04
CA ARG A 7 18.12 -9.13 7.36
C ARG A 7 17.24 -7.91 7.71
N TRP A 8 15.94 -8.07 7.55
CA TRP A 8 14.94 -7.04 7.88
C TRP A 8 14.94 -6.68 9.37
N ALA A 9 15.42 -7.59 10.23
CA ALA A 9 15.55 -7.39 11.67
C ALA A 9 16.50 -6.24 12.07
N ASP A 10 17.35 -5.76 11.15
CA ASP A 10 18.28 -4.66 11.41
C ASP A 10 17.73 -3.28 10.96
N ALA A 11 16.44 -3.19 10.60
CA ALA A 11 15.83 -1.89 10.30
C ALA A 11 15.87 -1.02 11.58
N PRO A 12 16.39 0.22 11.52
CA PRO A 12 16.37 1.09 12.69
C PRO A 12 14.92 1.28 13.14
N PRO A 13 14.65 1.34 14.47
CA PRO A 13 13.32 1.65 14.96
C PRO A 13 12.83 2.93 14.29
N ALA A 14 11.56 2.94 13.86
CA ALA A 14 10.97 4.08 13.17
C ALA A 14 11.23 5.37 13.96
N ALA A 15 11.40 6.50 13.26
CA ALA A 15 11.82 7.80 13.81
C ALA A 15 10.80 8.49 14.75
N GLY A 16 10.24 7.75 15.71
CA GLY A 16 9.77 8.26 17.00
C GLY A 16 10.81 7.90 18.05
N GLY A 17 11.17 8.84 18.92
CA GLY A 17 12.28 8.75 19.87
C GLY A 17 12.31 7.46 20.74
N PRO A 18 13.41 7.26 21.50
CA PRO A 18 13.68 6.01 22.20
C PRO A 18 12.47 5.58 23.04
N ARG A 19 11.84 4.48 22.63
CA ARG A 19 10.75 3.85 23.37
C ARG A 19 11.37 3.04 24.51
N ASP A 20 10.82 3.23 25.71
CA ASP A 20 11.27 2.57 26.93
C ASP A 20 11.30 1.03 26.74
N PRO A 21 12.48 0.39 26.79
CA PRO A 21 12.61 -1.05 26.62
C PRO A 21 12.02 -1.87 27.78
N ASN A 22 11.56 -1.23 28.86
CA ASN A 22 11.02 -1.91 30.04
C ASN A 22 9.50 -2.17 30.01
N GLN A 23 8.80 -1.92 28.91
CA GLN A 23 7.37 -2.28 28.76
C GLN A 23 7.07 -3.20 27.55
N PRO A 24 7.55 -4.46 27.57
CA PRO A 24 7.38 -5.37 26.42
C PRO A 24 5.93 -5.82 26.14
N GLY A 25 5.01 -5.77 27.12
CA GLY A 25 3.66 -6.33 26.97
C GLY A 25 2.54 -5.37 26.52
N ALA A 26 2.62 -4.07 26.84
CA ALA A 26 1.52 -3.13 26.62
C ALA A 26 1.52 -2.49 25.22
N VAL A 27 2.70 -2.32 24.62
CA VAL A 27 2.86 -1.76 23.27
C VAL A 27 2.49 -2.80 22.19
N MET A 28 2.65 -4.09 22.50
CA MET A 28 2.50 -5.20 21.54
C MET A 28 1.03 -5.50 21.18
N LYS A 29 0.09 -5.28 22.12
CA LYS A 29 -1.35 -5.48 21.86
C LYS A 29 -1.94 -4.42 20.92
N LYS A 30 -1.46 -3.18 21.03
CA LYS A 30 -1.97 -2.07 20.23
C LYS A 30 -1.67 -2.26 18.74
N THR A 31 -0.50 -2.81 18.39
CA THR A 31 -0.05 -2.86 16.99
C THR A 31 -0.73 -3.93 16.14
N VAL A 32 -1.04 -5.11 16.68
CA VAL A 32 -1.77 -6.15 15.92
C VAL A 32 -3.21 -5.72 15.64
N LEU A 33 -3.88 -5.14 16.65
CA LEU A 33 -5.24 -4.65 16.53
C LEU A 33 -5.32 -3.50 15.54
N ASP A 34 -4.40 -2.54 15.61
CA ASP A 34 -4.33 -1.42 14.68
C ASP A 34 -4.07 -1.93 13.23
N ALA A 35 -3.16 -2.91 13.05
CA ALA A 35 -2.91 -3.54 11.75
C ALA A 35 -4.13 -4.32 11.23
N GLY A 36 -4.86 -5.01 12.12
CA GLY A 36 -6.10 -5.72 11.82
C GLY A 36 -7.22 -4.77 11.40
N GLU A 37 -7.38 -3.67 12.11
CA GLU A 37 -8.36 -2.63 11.80
C GLU A 37 -8.08 -1.98 10.44
N GLU A 38 -6.83 -1.59 10.18
CA GLU A 38 -6.42 -1.01 8.90
C GLU A 38 -6.59 -1.97 7.70
N CYS A 39 -6.44 -3.27 7.94
CA CYS A 39 -6.71 -4.31 6.94
C CYS A 39 -8.19 -4.62 6.72
N GLY A 40 -9.08 -4.09 7.56
CA GLY A 40 -10.46 -4.53 7.60
C GLY A 40 -10.57 -6.02 7.97
N LEU A 41 -9.75 -6.51 8.90
CA LEU A 41 -9.77 -7.91 9.37
C LEU A 41 -11.19 -8.34 9.77
N ALA A 42 -11.94 -7.49 10.47
CA ALA A 42 -13.32 -7.78 10.82
C ALA A 42 -14.23 -7.95 9.60
N LYS A 43 -14.09 -7.07 8.59
CA LYS A 43 -14.79 -7.22 7.31
C LYS A 43 -14.37 -8.52 6.62
N PHE A 44 -13.08 -8.82 6.58
CA PHE A 44 -12.53 -10.04 5.98
C PHE A 44 -13.06 -11.32 6.64
N LEU A 45 -13.15 -11.32 7.97
CA LEU A 45 -13.70 -12.43 8.76
C LEU A 45 -15.21 -12.55 8.56
N ALA A 46 -15.94 -11.44 8.57
CA ALA A 46 -17.39 -11.42 8.33
C ALA A 46 -17.78 -11.99 6.96
N HIS A 47 -17.00 -11.74 5.90
CA HIS A 47 -17.27 -12.29 4.56
C HIS A 47 -17.09 -13.81 4.45
N ARG A 48 -16.41 -14.45 5.41
CA ARG A 48 -16.21 -15.91 5.44
C ARG A 48 -17.27 -16.64 6.26
N GLY A 49 -18.05 -15.92 7.06
CA GLY A 49 -19.14 -16.46 7.85
C GLY A 49 -18.72 -17.60 8.77
N ALA A 50 -19.62 -18.58 8.95
CA ALA A 50 -19.44 -19.71 9.85
C ALA A 50 -18.32 -20.70 9.44
N GLN A 51 -17.82 -20.64 8.20
CA GLN A 51 -16.80 -21.58 7.73
C GLN A 51 -15.37 -21.24 8.21
N ALA A 52 -15.18 -20.06 8.80
CA ALA A 52 -13.91 -19.62 9.34
C ALA A 52 -14.00 -19.41 10.85
N CYS A 53 -12.90 -19.61 11.57
CA CYS A 53 -12.79 -19.31 12.99
C CYS A 53 -11.52 -18.52 13.28
N LEU A 54 -11.62 -17.59 14.23
CA LEU A 54 -10.49 -16.87 14.80
C LEU A 54 -10.06 -17.56 16.10
N LEU A 55 -8.81 -17.98 16.17
CA LEU A 55 -8.22 -18.54 17.39
C LEU A 55 -7.14 -17.60 17.92
N ALA A 56 -7.35 -17.02 19.09
CA ALA A 56 -6.38 -16.10 19.69
C ALA A 56 -6.56 -16.03 21.22
N PRO A 57 -5.58 -15.50 21.99
CA PRO A 57 -5.73 -15.30 23.42
C PRO A 57 -7.01 -14.53 23.75
N ALA A 58 -7.70 -14.93 24.82
CA ALA A 58 -9.01 -14.37 25.19
C ALA A 58 -9.01 -12.84 25.31
N ALA A 59 -7.95 -12.25 25.87
CA ALA A 59 -7.81 -10.80 25.99
C ALA A 59 -7.82 -10.10 24.62
N LEU A 60 -7.20 -10.70 23.60
CA LEU A 60 -7.14 -10.14 22.26
C LEU A 60 -8.48 -10.25 21.53
N LEU A 61 -9.21 -11.35 21.74
CA LEU A 61 -10.56 -11.52 21.22
C LEU A 61 -11.55 -10.52 21.83
N GLN A 62 -11.41 -10.24 23.13
CA GLN A 62 -12.21 -9.21 23.81
C GLN A 62 -11.94 -7.82 23.22
N ASP A 63 -10.67 -7.47 23.02
CA ASP A 63 -10.29 -6.18 22.41
C ASP A 63 -10.79 -6.05 20.97
N LEU A 64 -10.67 -7.12 20.16
CA LEU A 64 -11.22 -7.16 18.80
C LEU A 64 -12.74 -6.95 18.79
N ALA A 65 -13.46 -7.63 19.68
CA ALA A 65 -14.91 -7.50 19.80
C ALA A 65 -15.33 -6.07 20.21
N ALA A 66 -14.56 -5.43 21.10
CA ALA A 66 -14.81 -4.07 21.54
C ALA A 66 -14.60 -3.02 20.43
N ARG A 67 -13.59 -3.20 19.58
CA ARG A 67 -13.24 -2.24 18.52
C ARG A 67 -14.01 -2.44 17.22
N ALA A 68 -14.15 -3.67 16.80
CA ALA A 68 -14.67 -4.00 15.47
C ALA A 68 -16.12 -4.51 15.48
N GLY A 69 -16.74 -4.59 16.67
CA GLY A 69 -18.01 -5.27 16.88
C GLY A 69 -17.84 -6.79 16.92
N THR A 70 -18.96 -7.51 17.11
CA THR A 70 -18.93 -8.98 17.12
C THR A 70 -18.46 -9.49 15.75
N PRO A 71 -17.35 -10.25 15.68
CA PRO A 71 -16.91 -10.81 14.42
C PRO A 71 -18.04 -11.70 13.87
N GLY A 72 -18.35 -11.56 12.57
CA GLY A 72 -19.33 -12.42 11.89
C GLY A 72 -18.89 -13.88 11.76
N CYS A 73 -17.79 -14.27 12.41
CA CYS A 73 -17.25 -15.62 12.46
C CYS A 73 -17.01 -16.04 13.92
N PRO A 74 -17.10 -17.34 14.25
CA PRO A 74 -16.70 -17.86 15.57
C PRO A 74 -15.31 -17.40 15.98
N ALA A 75 -15.16 -16.98 17.23
CA ALA A 75 -13.89 -16.58 17.83
C ALA A 75 -13.68 -17.33 19.14
N VAL A 76 -12.61 -18.10 19.25
CA VAL A 76 -12.37 -19.03 20.36
C VAL A 76 -10.96 -18.88 20.89
N SER A 77 -10.74 -19.17 22.17
CA SER A 77 -9.41 -19.06 22.80
C SER A 77 -8.69 -20.40 22.96
N ARG A 78 -9.35 -21.50 22.63
CA ARG A 78 -8.82 -22.86 22.74
C ARG A 78 -9.13 -23.68 21.49
N VAL A 79 -8.30 -24.68 21.22
CA VAL A 79 -8.40 -25.52 20.01
C VAL A 79 -9.65 -26.41 20.06
N GLU A 80 -9.95 -26.93 21.24
CA GLU A 80 -11.12 -27.79 21.51
C GLU A 80 -12.46 -27.07 21.31
N ASP A 81 -12.46 -25.74 21.37
CA ASP A 81 -13.66 -24.92 21.20
C ASP A 81 -13.96 -24.61 19.72
N ILE A 82 -13.08 -25.00 18.78
CA ILE A 82 -13.28 -24.76 17.34
C ILE A 82 -14.50 -25.56 16.86
N PRO A 83 -15.55 -24.91 16.32
CA PRO A 83 -16.74 -25.59 15.83
C PRO A 83 -16.42 -26.68 14.78
N ALA A 84 -17.19 -27.77 14.78
CA ALA A 84 -16.95 -28.91 13.90
C ALA A 84 -17.20 -28.61 12.41
N ASP A 85 -18.04 -27.63 12.11
CA ASP A 85 -18.39 -27.18 10.76
C ASP A 85 -17.39 -26.18 10.17
N VAL A 86 -16.52 -25.59 11.00
CA VAL A 86 -15.42 -24.74 10.55
C VAL A 86 -14.46 -25.54 9.68
N LYS A 87 -14.02 -24.95 8.57
CA LYS A 87 -13.03 -25.52 7.66
C LYS A 87 -11.72 -24.75 7.63
N ARG A 88 -11.71 -23.53 8.17
CA ARG A 88 -10.54 -22.65 8.15
C ARG A 88 -10.34 -21.98 9.50
N VAL A 89 -9.10 -21.96 9.98
CA VAL A 89 -8.73 -21.27 11.23
C VAL A 89 -7.64 -20.25 10.97
N PHE A 90 -7.87 -19.04 11.48
CA PHE A 90 -6.85 -18.00 11.57
C PHE A 90 -6.38 -17.93 13.03
N ALA A 91 -5.19 -18.43 13.27
CA ALA A 91 -4.64 -18.59 14.60
C ALA A 91 -3.54 -17.57 14.88
N HIS A 92 -3.52 -17.07 16.11
CA HIS A 92 -2.47 -16.20 16.60
C HIS A 92 -2.15 -16.51 18.03
N ASP A 93 -0.86 -16.58 18.30
CA ASP A 93 -0.29 -16.56 19.62
C ASP A 93 0.84 -15.53 19.57
N PRO A 94 0.79 -14.46 20.38
CA PRO A 94 1.80 -13.42 20.34
C PRO A 94 3.18 -13.92 20.79
N ASP A 95 3.23 -15.03 21.53
CA ASP A 95 4.46 -15.59 22.09
C ASP A 95 4.96 -16.79 21.27
N ASP A 96 4.06 -17.60 20.70
CA ASP A 96 4.40 -18.84 19.96
C ASP A 96 3.42 -19.17 18.82
N GLU A 97 3.29 -18.27 17.83
CA GLU A 97 2.39 -18.52 16.68
C GLU A 97 2.77 -19.82 15.94
N ALA A 98 4.07 -20.09 15.76
CA ALA A 98 4.54 -21.28 15.04
C ALA A 98 4.13 -22.58 15.75
N GLY A 99 4.34 -22.67 17.06
CA GLY A 99 3.93 -23.84 17.85
C GLY A 99 2.42 -23.98 17.93
N LEU A 100 1.66 -22.88 18.02
CA LEU A 100 0.19 -22.93 17.92
C LEU A 100 -0.27 -23.54 16.59
N LEU A 101 0.29 -23.09 15.47
CA LEU A 101 -0.06 -23.60 14.14
C LEU A 101 0.28 -25.09 13.99
N ALA A 102 1.42 -25.54 14.52
CA ALA A 102 1.81 -26.94 14.50
C ALA A 102 0.83 -27.82 15.33
N ARG A 103 0.48 -27.38 16.55
CA ARG A 103 -0.50 -28.07 17.41
C ARG A 103 -1.87 -28.17 16.74
N LEU A 104 -2.32 -27.09 16.10
CA LEU A 104 -3.59 -27.08 15.36
C LEU A 104 -3.62 -28.07 14.22
N ARG A 105 -2.59 -28.08 13.37
CA ARG A 105 -2.53 -29.01 12.23
C ARG A 105 -2.48 -30.47 12.67
N ALA A 106 -1.82 -30.76 13.80
CA ALA A 106 -1.79 -32.10 14.37
C ALA A 106 -3.16 -32.51 14.96
N ALA A 107 -3.83 -31.61 15.69
CA ALA A 107 -5.11 -31.89 16.34
C ALA A 107 -6.30 -31.92 15.37
N ARG A 108 -6.23 -31.12 14.30
CA ARG A 108 -7.30 -30.90 13.33
C ARG A 108 -6.74 -30.90 11.89
N PRO A 109 -6.32 -32.06 11.37
CA PRO A 109 -5.77 -32.17 10.01
C PRO A 109 -6.80 -31.88 8.91
N ASP A 110 -8.10 -31.84 9.27
CA ASP A 110 -9.21 -31.46 8.40
C ASP A 110 -9.31 -29.94 8.15
N LEU A 111 -8.59 -29.13 8.94
CA LEU A 111 -8.66 -27.68 8.88
C LEU A 111 -7.58 -27.07 8.00
N GLU A 112 -7.96 -26.01 7.28
CA GLU A 112 -7.02 -25.10 6.65
C GLU A 112 -6.52 -24.09 7.70
N VAL A 113 -5.28 -24.26 8.18
CA VAL A 113 -4.72 -23.49 9.30
C VAL A 113 -3.75 -22.41 8.82
N HIS A 114 -4.06 -21.15 9.15
CA HIS A 114 -3.30 -19.94 8.81
C HIS A 114 -2.85 -19.18 10.05
N GLY A 115 -1.60 -18.72 10.08
CA GLY A 115 -1.12 -17.76 11.09
C GLY A 115 -1.57 -16.33 10.79
N TRP A 116 -1.66 -15.47 11.79
CA TRP A 116 -1.97 -14.04 11.56
C TRP A 116 -0.85 -13.32 10.83
N THR A 117 0.39 -13.67 11.12
CA THR A 117 1.53 -13.06 10.44
C THR A 117 1.52 -13.37 8.93
N GLY A 118 1.13 -14.60 8.56
CA GLY A 118 0.88 -15.01 7.19
C GLY A 118 -0.43 -14.48 6.58
N LEU A 119 -1.36 -13.99 7.41
CA LEU A 119 -2.65 -13.46 6.98
C LEU A 119 -2.54 -12.01 6.46
N PHE A 120 -1.77 -11.15 7.12
CA PHE A 120 -1.64 -9.73 6.73
C PHE A 120 -1.20 -9.51 5.26
N PRO A 121 -0.23 -10.27 4.71
CA PRO A 121 0.12 -10.20 3.29
C PRO A 121 -1.08 -10.44 2.36
N VAL A 122 -2.05 -11.24 2.79
CA VAL A 122 -3.28 -11.51 2.03
C VAL A 122 -4.28 -10.38 2.21
N LEU A 123 -4.47 -9.90 3.44
CA LEU A 123 -5.46 -8.86 3.74
C LEU A 123 -5.22 -7.58 2.95
N VAL A 124 -3.95 -7.20 2.72
CA VAL A 124 -3.62 -6.01 1.95
C VAL A 124 -3.98 -6.12 0.46
N THR A 125 -4.36 -7.30 -0.03
CA THR A 125 -4.79 -7.50 -1.42
C THR A 125 -6.30 -7.33 -1.64
N ASP A 126 -7.10 -7.28 -0.56
CA ASP A 126 -8.59 -7.26 -0.59
C ASP A 126 -9.19 -8.39 -1.46
N ARG A 127 -8.54 -9.58 -1.46
CA ARG A 127 -8.89 -10.71 -2.33
C ARG A 127 -9.01 -12.03 -1.60
N LYS A 128 -9.59 -13.01 -2.31
CA LYS A 128 -9.69 -14.39 -1.84
C LYS A 128 -8.29 -15.02 -1.75
N LEU A 129 -8.11 -15.91 -0.78
CA LEU A 129 -6.95 -16.80 -0.71
C LEU A 129 -7.01 -17.74 -1.94
N PRO A 130 -6.02 -17.74 -2.85
CA PRO A 130 -5.85 -18.74 -3.88
C PRO A 130 -5.31 -20.02 -3.24
N ALA A 131 -5.20 -21.06 -4.06
CA ALA A 131 -4.64 -22.32 -3.62
C ALA A 131 -3.15 -22.17 -3.24
N PRO A 132 -2.64 -22.92 -2.26
CA PRO A 132 -1.26 -22.83 -1.78
C PRO A 132 -0.17 -22.98 -2.86
N ASP A 133 -0.49 -23.68 -3.93
CA ASP A 133 0.36 -24.02 -5.08
C ASP A 133 0.29 -23.02 -6.24
N THR A 134 -0.40 -21.89 -6.06
CA THR A 134 -0.49 -20.85 -7.08
C THR A 134 0.91 -20.32 -7.44
N PRO A 135 1.35 -20.42 -8.71
CA PRO A 135 2.68 -19.93 -9.09
C PRO A 135 2.75 -18.41 -9.00
N LEU A 136 3.97 -17.88 -8.89
CA LEU A 136 4.20 -16.44 -9.01
C LEU A 136 3.75 -15.96 -10.40
N PRO A 137 3.15 -14.76 -10.48
CA PRO A 137 2.72 -14.19 -11.74
C PRO A 137 3.93 -13.92 -12.66
N PRO A 138 3.85 -14.30 -13.95
CA PRO A 138 4.96 -14.12 -14.90
C PRO A 138 5.30 -12.65 -15.12
N HIS A 139 4.33 -11.74 -15.01
CA HIS A 139 4.52 -10.30 -15.18
C HIS A 139 4.33 -9.56 -13.87
N ARG A 140 5.33 -8.75 -13.51
CA ARG A 140 5.39 -8.04 -12.23
C ARG A 140 5.89 -6.62 -12.43
N PHE A 141 5.14 -5.65 -11.92
CA PHE A 141 5.56 -4.25 -11.97
C PHE A 141 5.25 -3.48 -10.69
N ALA A 142 5.99 -2.38 -10.50
CA ALA A 142 5.78 -1.45 -9.41
C ALA A 142 5.71 0.00 -9.95
N VAL A 143 4.66 0.74 -9.58
CA VAL A 143 4.60 2.19 -9.76
C VAL A 143 5.31 2.84 -8.58
N VAL A 144 6.50 3.39 -8.82
CA VAL A 144 7.34 4.06 -7.81
C VAL A 144 7.09 5.56 -7.88
N CYS A 145 6.64 6.15 -6.78
CA CYS A 145 6.22 7.54 -6.77
C CYS A 145 6.19 8.17 -5.37
N THR A 146 6.13 9.49 -5.33
CA THR A 146 5.77 10.25 -4.12
C THR A 146 4.24 10.38 -3.99
N PRO A 147 3.68 10.68 -2.80
CA PRO A 147 2.23 10.83 -2.63
C PRO A 147 1.65 11.92 -3.52
N ARG A 148 0.45 11.72 -4.07
CA ARG A 148 -0.30 12.71 -4.90
C ARG A 148 0.29 12.99 -6.30
N THR A 149 1.08 12.06 -6.82
CA THR A 149 1.57 12.04 -8.21
C THR A 149 0.54 11.53 -9.24
N GLY A 150 -0.66 11.14 -8.80
CA GLY A 150 -1.68 10.57 -9.69
C GLY A 150 -1.53 9.06 -9.96
N SER A 151 -0.69 8.37 -9.18
CA SER A 151 -0.50 6.91 -9.29
C SER A 151 -1.78 6.09 -9.20
N THR A 152 -2.80 6.58 -8.48
CA THR A 152 -4.10 5.89 -8.40
C THR A 152 -4.84 5.93 -9.74
N PHE A 153 -4.88 7.07 -10.42
CA PHE A 153 -5.46 7.18 -11.76
C PHE A 153 -4.72 6.29 -12.75
N LEU A 154 -3.38 6.31 -12.75
CA LEU A 154 -2.58 5.42 -13.59
C LEU A 154 -2.91 3.95 -13.30
N CYS A 155 -2.93 3.51 -12.04
CA CYS A 155 -3.24 2.11 -11.72
C CYS A 155 -4.65 1.68 -12.16
N GLU A 156 -5.65 2.53 -12.02
CA GLU A 156 -7.02 2.25 -12.49
C GLU A 156 -7.10 2.19 -14.02
N LEU A 157 -6.39 3.08 -14.72
CA LEU A 157 -6.25 3.05 -16.18
C LEU A 157 -5.58 1.75 -16.66
N LEU A 158 -4.49 1.33 -16.01
CA LEU A 158 -3.80 0.08 -16.34
C LEU A 158 -4.71 -1.14 -16.10
N GLU A 159 -5.48 -1.14 -15.02
CA GLU A 159 -6.45 -2.21 -14.72
C GLU A 159 -7.57 -2.28 -15.74
N ALA A 160 -8.19 -1.15 -16.09
CA ALA A 160 -9.21 -1.08 -17.13
C ALA A 160 -8.66 -1.54 -18.50
N GLY A 161 -7.40 -1.24 -18.78
CA GLY A 161 -6.67 -1.70 -19.96
C GLY A 161 -6.17 -3.16 -19.90
N GLY A 162 -6.47 -3.91 -18.83
CA GLY A 162 -6.15 -5.33 -18.68
C GLY A 162 -4.76 -5.66 -18.15
N LEU A 163 -4.00 -4.69 -17.65
CA LEU A 163 -2.59 -4.84 -17.22
C LEU A 163 -2.44 -5.09 -15.72
N GLY A 164 -3.30 -5.91 -15.14
CA GLY A 164 -3.29 -6.21 -13.71
C GLY A 164 -4.02 -5.16 -12.86
N ALA A 165 -4.29 -5.46 -11.59
CA ALA A 165 -4.92 -4.51 -10.67
C ALA A 165 -3.90 -3.97 -9.67
N ALA A 166 -3.12 -2.96 -10.08
CA ALA A 166 -2.11 -2.39 -9.21
C ALA A 166 -2.74 -1.70 -7.99
N ARG A 167 -2.26 -2.03 -6.79
CA ARG A 167 -2.72 -1.49 -5.50
C ARG A 167 -1.54 -1.12 -4.60
N GLU A 168 -1.82 -0.37 -3.53
CA GLU A 168 -0.84 -0.12 -2.47
C GLU A 168 -0.80 -1.32 -1.51
N HIS A 169 0.02 -2.32 -1.82
CA HIS A 169 0.16 -3.50 -0.95
C HIS A 169 1.15 -3.28 0.20
N LEU A 170 2.17 -2.45 -0.03
CA LEU A 170 3.12 -2.04 1.02
C LEU A 170 2.46 -0.95 1.88
N ARG A 171 1.62 -1.38 2.80
CA ARG A 171 0.94 -0.54 3.80
C ARG A 171 1.28 -1.03 5.20
N TRP A 172 0.86 -0.27 6.21
CA TRP A 172 1.14 -0.57 7.60
C TRP A 172 0.92 -2.04 8.00
N PRO A 173 -0.11 -2.76 7.52
CA PRO A 173 -0.28 -4.15 7.93
C PRO A 173 0.77 -5.11 7.36
N LEU A 174 1.21 -4.89 6.11
CA LEU A 174 2.34 -5.65 5.55
C LEU A 174 3.63 -5.22 6.24
N ILE A 175 3.84 -3.92 6.49
CA ILE A 175 4.99 -3.39 7.23
C ILE A 175 5.04 -4.00 8.65
N TYR A 176 3.87 -4.15 9.29
CA TYR A 176 3.71 -4.81 10.58
C TYR A 176 4.16 -6.26 10.49
N ALA A 177 3.64 -7.05 9.55
CA ALA A 177 4.06 -8.43 9.34
C ALA A 177 5.59 -8.56 9.18
N LEU A 178 6.19 -7.70 8.34
CA LEU A 178 7.64 -7.67 8.10
C LEU A 178 8.44 -7.34 9.37
N ARG A 179 7.99 -6.37 10.17
CA ARG A 179 8.62 -5.98 11.44
C ARG A 179 8.49 -7.05 12.52
N HIS A 180 7.50 -7.93 12.41
CA HIS A 180 7.23 -9.02 13.34
C HIS A 180 7.70 -10.39 12.83
N GLY A 181 8.76 -10.38 12.01
CA GLY A 181 9.52 -11.59 11.70
C GLY A 181 8.99 -12.42 10.53
N VAL A 182 7.95 -11.95 9.82
CA VAL A 182 7.58 -12.59 8.54
C VAL A 182 8.70 -12.36 7.55
N PRO A 183 9.29 -13.43 6.97
CA PRO A 183 10.28 -13.29 5.93
C PRO A 183 9.72 -12.48 4.76
N ALA A 184 10.43 -11.44 4.35
CA ALA A 184 9.91 -10.51 3.36
C ALA A 184 9.66 -11.16 2.00
N ASP A 185 10.51 -12.09 1.59
CA ASP A 185 10.32 -12.92 0.41
C ASP A 185 9.00 -13.71 0.49
N ALA A 186 8.74 -14.40 1.61
CA ALA A 186 7.49 -15.12 1.81
C ALA A 186 6.26 -14.18 1.81
N ALA A 187 6.35 -13.04 2.49
CA ALA A 187 5.27 -12.05 2.54
C ALA A 187 4.97 -11.48 1.14
N PHE A 188 6.00 -11.05 0.41
CA PHE A 188 5.83 -10.50 -0.93
C PHE A 188 5.42 -11.55 -1.94
N ASP A 189 5.87 -12.80 -1.82
CA ASP A 189 5.41 -13.91 -2.68
C ASP A 189 3.92 -14.16 -2.52
N LEU A 190 3.43 -14.17 -1.27
CA LEU A 190 2.01 -14.23 -1.00
C LEU A 190 1.30 -13.04 -1.68
N VAL A 191 1.68 -11.81 -1.34
CA VAL A 191 1.07 -10.58 -1.92
C VAL A 191 1.04 -10.65 -3.45
N GLN A 192 2.11 -11.13 -4.08
CA GLN A 192 2.20 -11.29 -5.53
C GLN A 192 1.19 -12.30 -6.08
N ARG A 193 1.08 -13.48 -5.47
CA ARG A 193 0.12 -14.52 -5.88
C ARG A 193 -1.32 -14.05 -5.68
N HIS A 194 -1.61 -13.39 -4.56
CA HIS A 194 -2.95 -12.92 -4.21
C HIS A 194 -3.38 -11.68 -5.01
N GLY A 195 -2.44 -10.76 -5.26
CA GLY A 195 -2.71 -9.48 -5.92
C GLY A 195 -2.77 -9.57 -7.44
N ALA A 196 -2.34 -10.70 -8.04
CA ALA A 196 -2.31 -10.85 -9.49
C ALA A 196 -3.72 -10.83 -10.11
N VAL A 197 -3.85 -10.18 -11.28
CA VAL A 197 -5.02 -10.25 -12.17
C VAL A 197 -4.52 -10.57 -13.56
N ASN A 198 -5.17 -11.51 -14.24
CA ASN A 198 -4.83 -11.87 -15.63
C ASN A 198 -3.34 -12.20 -15.81
N GLY A 199 -2.73 -12.87 -14.81
CA GLY A 199 -1.31 -13.22 -14.84
C GLY A 199 -0.34 -12.05 -14.59
N VAL A 200 -0.85 -10.87 -14.24
CA VAL A 200 -0.05 -9.67 -13.96
C VAL A 200 -0.23 -9.24 -12.51
N PHE A 201 0.88 -9.09 -11.78
CA PHE A 201 0.90 -8.42 -10.48
C PHE A 201 1.44 -7.01 -10.62
N GLY A 202 0.67 -6.06 -10.13
CA GLY A 202 1.07 -4.66 -10.03
C GLY A 202 1.01 -4.19 -8.59
N THR A 203 1.95 -3.33 -8.19
CA THR A 203 1.89 -2.66 -6.88
C THR A 203 2.27 -1.19 -6.98
N LYS A 204 1.92 -0.42 -5.97
CA LYS A 204 2.38 0.96 -5.76
C LYS A 204 3.41 0.98 -4.64
N LEU A 205 4.58 1.55 -4.93
CA LEU A 205 5.61 1.85 -3.94
C LEU A 205 5.63 3.36 -3.74
N ILE A 206 4.88 3.83 -2.74
CA ILE A 206 4.87 5.24 -2.37
C ILE A 206 6.04 5.49 -1.42
N SER A 207 6.80 6.57 -1.65
CA SER A 207 8.05 6.89 -0.93
C SER A 207 7.99 6.62 0.58
N HIS A 208 7.04 7.22 1.30
CA HIS A 208 6.96 7.06 2.76
C HIS A 208 6.72 5.60 3.17
N PHE A 209 5.83 4.86 2.51
CA PHE A 209 5.63 3.43 2.82
C PHE A 209 6.86 2.59 2.49
N LEU A 210 7.53 2.88 1.37
CA LEU A 210 8.78 2.22 1.02
C LEU A 210 9.84 2.48 2.09
N PHE A 211 10.08 3.73 2.43
CA PHE A 211 11.09 4.12 3.41
C PHE A 211 10.74 3.67 4.84
N ASP A 212 9.47 3.63 5.22
CA ASP A 212 9.03 3.06 6.51
C ASP A 212 9.24 1.54 6.56
N ALA A 213 9.09 0.86 5.43
CA ALA A 213 9.29 -0.59 5.34
C ALA A 213 10.77 -0.97 5.40
N VAL A 214 11.61 -0.36 4.55
CA VAL A 214 13.01 -0.80 4.34
C VAL A 214 14.05 0.16 4.88
N GLY A 215 13.68 1.40 5.22
CA GLY A 215 14.61 2.50 5.45
C GLY A 215 15.09 3.13 4.14
N GLN A 216 15.18 4.47 4.08
CA GLN A 216 15.61 5.19 2.87
C GLN A 216 16.96 4.69 2.32
N SER A 217 17.94 4.43 3.19
CA SER A 217 19.28 3.97 2.78
C SER A 217 19.30 2.55 2.17
N ARG A 218 18.26 1.73 2.38
CA ARG A 218 18.15 0.37 1.82
C ARG A 218 17.14 0.28 0.67
N ALA A 219 16.45 1.37 0.34
CA ALA A 219 15.45 1.37 -0.72
C ALA A 219 16.06 0.96 -2.07
N GLY A 220 17.27 1.42 -2.40
CA GLY A 220 17.93 1.03 -3.64
C GLY A 220 18.27 -0.46 -3.74
N SER A 221 18.84 -1.05 -2.69
CA SER A 221 19.15 -2.50 -2.69
C SER A 221 17.88 -3.36 -2.69
N PHE A 222 16.81 -2.90 -2.04
CA PHE A 222 15.50 -3.53 -2.12
C PHE A 222 14.95 -3.55 -3.55
N LEU A 223 14.95 -2.40 -4.24
CA LEU A 223 14.47 -2.31 -5.62
C LEU A 223 15.34 -3.15 -6.58
N GLN A 224 16.66 -3.16 -6.39
CA GLN A 224 17.55 -4.04 -7.15
C GLN A 224 17.25 -5.53 -6.94
N GLY A 225 16.94 -5.94 -5.71
CA GLY A 225 16.51 -7.30 -5.40
C GLY A 225 15.22 -7.69 -6.13
N TRP A 226 14.27 -6.76 -6.25
CA TRP A 226 13.04 -6.96 -7.03
C TRP A 226 13.30 -6.98 -8.53
N ALA A 227 14.18 -6.12 -9.04
CA ALA A 227 14.61 -6.11 -10.44
C ALA A 227 15.21 -7.47 -10.84
N ALA A 228 16.07 -8.04 -9.97
CA ALA A 228 16.67 -9.35 -10.16
C ALA A 228 15.64 -10.50 -10.17
N GLN A 229 14.47 -10.28 -9.56
CA GLN A 229 13.34 -11.22 -9.63
C GLN A 229 12.46 -11.00 -10.86
N GLY A 230 12.76 -10.01 -11.70
CA GLY A 230 12.04 -9.74 -12.95
C GLY A 230 11.02 -8.61 -12.86
N PHE A 231 10.95 -7.86 -11.75
CA PHE A 231 10.10 -6.67 -11.69
C PHE A 231 10.52 -5.63 -12.73
N ARG A 232 9.52 -4.92 -13.25
CA ARG A 232 9.68 -3.67 -14.00
C ARG A 232 9.16 -2.50 -13.17
N PHE A 233 9.78 -1.35 -13.28
CA PHE A 233 9.45 -0.17 -12.47
C PHE A 233 8.92 0.94 -13.36
N ILE A 234 7.83 1.56 -12.92
CA ILE A 234 7.26 2.75 -13.55
C ILE A 234 7.52 3.91 -12.58
N ARG A 235 8.47 4.78 -12.92
CA ARG A 235 8.72 6.00 -12.16
C ARG A 235 7.71 7.05 -12.60
N LEU A 236 6.70 7.30 -11.77
CA LEU A 236 5.69 8.32 -12.03
C LEU A 236 6.04 9.62 -11.31
N ARG A 237 6.16 10.71 -12.07
CA ARG A 237 6.41 12.07 -11.57
C ARG A 237 5.21 12.97 -11.83
N ARG A 238 5.23 14.14 -11.21
CA ARG A 238 4.29 15.23 -11.45
C ARG A 238 5.02 16.56 -11.26
N ASP A 239 4.54 17.63 -11.89
CA ASP A 239 4.93 19.01 -11.55
C ASP A 239 4.96 19.20 -10.02
N PRO A 240 6.14 19.49 -9.43
CA PRO A 240 6.28 19.59 -7.97
C PRO A 240 5.35 20.64 -7.35
N VAL A 241 5.07 21.74 -8.06
CA VAL A 241 4.14 22.78 -7.56
C VAL A 241 2.70 22.26 -7.55
N ALA A 242 2.24 21.64 -8.64
CA ALA A 242 0.93 20.99 -8.67
C ALA A 242 0.77 19.93 -7.57
N GLN A 243 1.83 19.15 -7.32
CA GLN A 243 1.85 18.13 -6.30
C GLN A 243 1.78 18.73 -4.88
N THR A 244 2.56 19.78 -4.60
CA THR A 244 2.51 20.54 -3.34
C THR A 244 1.10 21.01 -3.04
N LEU A 245 0.48 21.72 -3.99
CA LEU A 245 -0.88 22.24 -3.83
C LEU A 245 -1.90 21.12 -3.63
N SER A 246 -1.68 19.97 -4.28
CA SER A 246 -2.53 18.80 -4.12
C SER A 246 -2.41 18.14 -2.74
N LYS A 247 -1.19 18.09 -2.16
CA LYS A 247 -0.94 17.63 -0.79
C LYS A 247 -1.55 18.61 0.22
N TYR A 248 -1.29 19.91 0.06
CA TYR A 248 -1.80 20.97 0.91
C TYR A 248 -3.33 21.04 0.93
N SER A 249 -3.96 21.05 -0.24
CA SER A 249 -5.43 21.09 -0.35
C SER A 249 -6.07 19.85 0.27
N ALA A 250 -5.48 18.66 0.10
CA ALA A 250 -5.99 17.42 0.69
C ALA A 250 -5.91 17.46 2.23
N LYS A 251 -4.79 17.95 2.78
CA LYS A 251 -4.59 18.12 4.23
C LYS A 251 -5.65 19.03 4.84
N HIS A 252 -5.91 20.19 4.24
CA HIS A 252 -6.82 21.21 4.79
C HIS A 252 -8.30 20.92 4.54
N SER A 253 -8.65 20.31 3.40
CA SER A 253 -10.06 19.99 3.08
C SER A 253 -10.53 18.63 3.60
N GLY A 254 -9.58 17.72 3.90
CA GLY A 254 -9.86 16.30 4.13
C GLY A 254 -10.32 15.55 2.87
N VAL A 255 -10.22 16.17 1.69
CA VAL A 255 -10.62 15.57 0.41
C VAL A 255 -9.39 15.02 -0.30
N TRP A 256 -9.19 13.71 -0.18
CA TRP A 256 -8.04 13.02 -0.78
C TRP A 256 -8.32 12.54 -2.20
N HIS A 257 -9.54 12.09 -2.49
CA HIS A 257 -9.93 11.60 -3.80
C HIS A 257 -11.27 12.18 -4.23
N ALA A 258 -11.33 12.67 -5.46
CA ALA A 258 -12.59 12.96 -6.13
C ALA A 258 -13.01 11.71 -6.91
N ARG A 259 -14.12 11.09 -6.49
CA ARG A 259 -14.76 9.99 -7.20
C ARG A 259 -16.09 10.52 -7.73
N GLY A 260 -16.22 10.61 -9.05
CA GLY A 260 -17.37 11.26 -9.68
C GLY A 260 -17.43 12.77 -9.44
N ALA A 261 -18.61 13.34 -9.73
CA ALA A 261 -18.91 14.74 -9.43
C ALA A 261 -18.74 15.02 -7.93
N LEU A 262 -17.98 16.07 -7.59
CA LEU A 262 -17.78 16.47 -6.21
C LEU A 262 -19.11 16.95 -5.61
N ALA A 263 -19.58 16.25 -4.56
CA ALA A 263 -20.68 16.72 -3.75
C ALA A 263 -20.41 18.15 -3.25
N GLU A 264 -21.44 18.99 -3.23
CA GLU A 264 -21.34 20.42 -2.93
C GLU A 264 -20.58 20.71 -1.61
N GLY A 265 -20.82 19.93 -0.56
CA GLY A 265 -20.10 20.08 0.71
C GLY A 265 -18.60 19.74 0.64
N ARG A 266 -18.17 18.87 -0.29
CA ARG A 266 -16.74 18.62 -0.55
C ARG A 266 -16.14 19.75 -1.38
N ARG A 267 -16.86 20.23 -2.40
CA ARG A 267 -16.44 21.38 -3.21
C ARG A 267 -16.20 22.61 -2.33
N ARG A 268 -17.14 22.96 -1.45
CA ARG A 268 -17.00 24.07 -0.51
C ARG A 268 -15.78 23.95 0.41
N ARG A 269 -15.40 22.74 0.81
CA ARG A 269 -14.18 22.53 1.63
C ARG A 269 -12.90 22.80 0.83
N LEU A 270 -12.87 22.45 -0.45
CA LEU A 270 -11.75 22.76 -1.34
C LEU A 270 -11.65 24.25 -1.65
N GLU A 271 -12.78 24.93 -1.82
CA GLU A 271 -12.85 26.38 -2.04
C GLU A 271 -12.41 27.19 -0.81
N LYS A 272 -12.53 26.61 0.39
CA LYS A 272 -12.15 27.25 1.67
C LYS A 272 -10.74 26.91 2.14
N VAL A 273 -9.94 26.21 1.34
CA VAL A 273 -8.53 25.95 1.69
C VAL A 273 -7.80 27.30 1.81
N PRO A 274 -7.26 27.65 2.98
CA PRO A 274 -6.59 28.93 3.20
C PRO A 274 -5.28 29.00 2.42
N TYR A 275 -4.70 30.18 2.27
CA TYR A 275 -3.33 30.32 1.75
C TYR A 275 -2.35 30.46 2.91
N ASP A 276 -1.34 29.60 2.97
CA ASP A 276 -0.21 29.68 3.89
C ASP A 276 1.09 29.40 3.13
N PHE A 277 1.88 30.46 2.88
CA PHE A 277 3.13 30.34 2.14
C PHE A 277 4.17 29.48 2.87
N ALA A 278 4.29 29.62 4.19
CA ALA A 278 5.30 28.90 4.96
C ALA A 278 5.05 27.39 4.92
N GLU A 279 3.79 26.99 5.09
CA GLU A 279 3.40 25.59 5.00
C GLU A 279 3.52 25.04 3.57
N LEU A 280 3.11 25.80 2.55
CA LEU A 280 3.26 25.40 1.15
C LEU A 280 4.74 25.22 0.77
N SER A 281 5.61 26.13 1.19
CA SER A 281 7.05 26.05 0.96
C SER A 281 7.66 24.81 1.63
N ASP A 282 7.31 24.55 2.90
CA ASP A 282 7.76 23.34 3.62
C ASP A 282 7.28 22.04 2.93
N ILE A 283 6.01 21.96 2.50
CA ILE A 283 5.50 20.81 1.76
C ILE A 283 6.23 20.66 0.42
N HIS A 284 6.54 21.76 -0.26
CA HIS A 284 7.26 21.74 -1.52
C HIS A 284 8.68 21.21 -1.36
N GLN A 285 9.42 21.72 -0.38
CA GLN A 285 10.78 21.27 -0.09
C GLN A 285 10.82 19.79 0.29
N ARG A 286 9.90 19.34 1.14
CA ARG A 286 9.78 17.91 1.47
C ARG A 286 9.43 17.07 0.23
N THR A 287 8.59 17.58 -0.66
CA THR A 287 8.25 16.89 -1.91
C THR A 287 9.47 16.76 -2.83
N LEU A 288 10.26 17.83 -3.00
CA LEU A 288 11.51 17.78 -3.78
C LEU A 288 12.53 16.82 -3.17
N ALA A 289 12.70 16.84 -1.84
CA ALA A 289 13.60 15.94 -1.13
C ALA A 289 13.17 14.46 -1.26
N GLU A 290 11.88 14.16 -1.10
CA GLU A 290 11.32 12.81 -1.31
C GLU A 290 11.55 12.32 -2.75
N ASP A 291 11.34 13.20 -3.74
CA ASP A 291 11.54 12.87 -5.15
C ASP A 291 13.01 12.58 -5.46
N ARG A 292 13.94 13.40 -4.94
CA ARG A 292 15.39 13.15 -5.05
C ARG A 292 15.79 11.82 -4.41
N ALA A 293 15.31 11.55 -3.19
CA ALA A 293 15.61 10.30 -2.49
C ALA A 293 15.11 9.05 -3.25
N LEU A 294 13.96 9.14 -3.92
CA LEU A 294 13.48 8.07 -4.79
C LEU A 294 14.35 7.92 -6.04
N ASP A 295 14.74 9.04 -6.67
CA ASP A 295 15.59 9.00 -7.86
C ASP A 295 16.96 8.36 -7.54
N GLU A 296 17.56 8.72 -6.40
CA GLU A 296 18.78 8.09 -5.86
C GLU A 296 18.59 6.59 -5.62
N SER A 297 17.45 6.20 -5.03
CA SER A 297 17.11 4.79 -4.80
C SER A 297 16.96 4.00 -6.10
N MET A 298 16.55 4.65 -7.19
CA MET A 298 16.34 4.02 -8.50
C MET A 298 17.56 4.08 -9.42
N ALA A 299 18.57 4.89 -9.11
CA ALA A 299 19.72 5.15 -9.98
C ALA A 299 20.52 3.89 -10.35
N GLY A 300 20.51 2.87 -9.47
CA GLY A 300 21.19 1.59 -9.68
C GLY A 300 20.36 0.53 -10.42
N LEU A 301 19.18 0.87 -10.95
CA LEU A 301 18.34 -0.07 -11.70
C LEU A 301 18.74 -0.12 -13.19
N PRO A 302 18.64 -1.29 -13.86
CA PRO A 302 18.85 -1.37 -15.30
C PRO A 302 17.89 -0.46 -16.07
N PRO A 303 18.35 0.30 -17.08
CA PRO A 303 17.48 1.22 -17.83
C PRO A 303 16.28 0.54 -18.51
N ASP A 304 16.43 -0.69 -19.00
CA ASP A 304 15.35 -1.49 -19.60
C ASP A 304 14.30 -1.96 -18.59
N ARG A 305 14.55 -1.74 -17.30
CA ARG A 305 13.66 -2.06 -16.18
C ARG A 305 12.97 -0.83 -15.60
N VAL A 306 13.18 0.37 -16.15
CA VAL A 306 12.53 1.60 -15.68
C VAL A 306 11.82 2.31 -16.84
N LEU A 307 10.51 2.54 -16.67
CA LEU A 307 9.73 3.43 -17.53
C LEU A 307 9.44 4.72 -16.76
N ALA A 308 9.93 5.84 -17.27
CA ALA A 308 9.59 7.16 -16.74
C ALA A 308 8.28 7.66 -17.36
N LEU A 309 7.35 8.07 -16.50
CA LEU A 309 6.10 8.73 -16.88
C LEU A 309 5.95 10.03 -16.11
N ASP A 310 5.45 11.05 -16.79
CA ASP A 310 4.98 12.29 -16.20
C ASP A 310 3.45 12.30 -16.14
N TYR A 311 2.89 12.68 -14.99
CA TYR A 311 1.45 12.65 -14.77
C TYR A 311 0.68 13.55 -15.72
N ASP A 312 1.19 14.74 -16.05
CA ASP A 312 0.49 15.67 -16.93
C ASP A 312 0.41 15.09 -18.35
N THR A 313 1.45 14.37 -18.78
CA THR A 313 1.43 13.59 -20.03
C THR A 313 0.45 12.41 -19.97
N VAL A 314 0.39 11.68 -18.85
CA VAL A 314 -0.57 10.58 -18.64
C VAL A 314 -2.01 11.09 -18.71
N VAL A 315 -2.28 12.28 -18.18
CA VAL A 315 -3.61 12.90 -18.23
C VAL A 315 -3.95 13.40 -19.63
N ALA A 316 -2.99 13.99 -20.34
CA ALA A 316 -3.20 14.50 -21.69
C ALA A 316 -3.43 13.38 -22.71
N ALA A 317 -2.74 12.23 -22.56
CA ALA A 317 -2.80 11.10 -23.49
C ALA A 317 -2.88 9.75 -22.75
N PRO A 318 -3.98 9.45 -22.04
CA PRO A 318 -4.06 8.26 -21.18
C PRO A 318 -3.93 6.95 -21.96
N LEU A 319 -4.55 6.84 -23.14
CA LEU A 319 -4.44 5.62 -23.95
C LEU A 319 -3.01 5.41 -24.50
N GLU A 320 -2.27 6.49 -24.76
CA GLU A 320 -0.85 6.39 -25.14
C GLU A 320 0.00 5.94 -23.95
N ALA A 321 -0.22 6.49 -22.75
CA ALA A 321 0.45 6.03 -21.53
C ALA A 321 0.18 4.56 -21.22
N LEU A 322 -1.06 4.10 -21.45
CA LEU A 322 -1.46 2.70 -21.35
C LEU A 322 -0.67 1.85 -22.36
N ALA A 323 -0.65 2.23 -23.63
CA ALA A 323 0.07 1.50 -24.69
C ALA A 323 1.59 1.43 -24.42
N ARG A 324 2.21 2.54 -24.03
CA ARG A 324 3.63 2.61 -23.63
C ARG A 324 3.94 1.68 -22.47
N THR A 325 3.06 1.63 -21.47
CA THR A 325 3.23 0.75 -20.31
C THR A 325 3.10 -0.72 -20.69
N ALA A 326 2.12 -1.07 -21.55
CA ALA A 326 1.96 -2.42 -22.07
C ALA A 326 3.20 -2.88 -22.85
N ALA A 327 3.67 -2.06 -23.79
CA ALA A 327 4.87 -2.34 -24.58
C ALA A 327 6.10 -2.53 -23.69
N PHE A 328 6.29 -1.65 -22.70
CA PHE A 328 7.36 -1.77 -21.72
C PHE A 328 7.30 -3.08 -20.92
N MET A 329 6.10 -3.59 -20.64
CA MET A 329 5.93 -4.87 -19.93
C MET A 329 6.00 -6.09 -20.85
N GLY A 330 6.04 -5.92 -22.17
CA GLY A 330 5.89 -7.01 -23.14
C GLY A 330 4.49 -7.60 -23.15
N LEU A 331 3.47 -6.76 -22.90
CA LEU A 331 2.07 -7.14 -22.80
C LEU A 331 1.23 -6.41 -23.85
N THR A 332 0.02 -6.93 -24.10
CA THR A 332 -0.99 -6.26 -24.94
C THR A 332 -1.97 -5.50 -24.04
N ALA A 333 -2.17 -4.21 -24.31
CA ALA A 333 -3.24 -3.44 -23.68
C ALA A 333 -4.55 -3.56 -24.46
N HIS A 334 -5.65 -3.33 -23.75
CA HIS A 334 -7.01 -3.32 -24.29
C HIS A 334 -7.62 -1.90 -24.16
N PRO A 335 -7.20 -0.92 -24.97
CA PRO A 335 -7.72 0.44 -24.89
C PRO A 335 -9.23 0.52 -25.12
N GLU A 336 -9.80 -0.41 -25.89
CA GLU A 336 -11.24 -0.51 -26.15
C GLU A 336 -12.08 -0.85 -24.90
N ARG A 337 -11.45 -1.34 -23.83
CA ARG A 337 -12.10 -1.65 -22.55
C ARG A 337 -12.11 -0.48 -21.57
N VAL A 338 -11.39 0.60 -21.88
CA VAL A 338 -11.26 1.74 -20.97
C VAL A 338 -12.49 2.64 -21.08
N ASP A 339 -13.39 2.52 -20.13
CA ASP A 339 -14.46 3.49 -19.89
C ASP A 339 -13.99 4.52 -18.85
N PHE A 340 -13.58 5.71 -19.32
CA PHE A 340 -13.13 6.80 -18.47
C PHE A 340 -14.21 7.31 -17.50
N ALA A 341 -15.50 7.16 -17.84
CA ALA A 341 -16.59 7.56 -16.95
C ALA A 341 -16.76 6.57 -15.78
N ALA A 342 -16.40 5.30 -16.00
CA ALA A 342 -16.45 4.25 -14.99
C ALA A 342 -15.20 4.17 -14.10
N LEU A 343 -14.11 4.89 -14.43
CA LEU A 343 -12.92 4.91 -13.57
C LEU A 343 -13.26 5.51 -12.19
N PRO A 344 -12.92 4.83 -11.08
CA PRO A 344 -13.25 5.31 -9.74
C PRO A 344 -12.68 6.70 -9.43
N THR A 345 -11.44 6.96 -9.85
CA THR A 345 -10.76 8.25 -9.71
C THR A 345 -11.03 9.08 -10.95
N GLN A 346 -11.74 10.19 -10.77
CA GLN A 346 -11.89 11.18 -11.84
C GLN A 346 -10.75 12.19 -11.78
N LEU A 347 -10.32 12.62 -12.96
CA LEU A 347 -9.40 13.73 -13.11
C LEU A 347 -10.08 14.98 -12.57
N SER A 348 -9.61 15.44 -11.42
CA SER A 348 -10.10 16.68 -10.82
C SER A 348 -9.83 17.81 -11.81
N ALA A 349 -10.87 18.40 -12.37
CA ALA A 349 -10.76 19.70 -13.00
C ALA A 349 -10.06 20.67 -12.04
N THR A 350 -9.22 21.55 -12.53
CA THR A 350 -8.61 22.60 -11.71
C THR A 350 -9.73 23.52 -11.23
N HIS A 351 -9.93 23.65 -9.92
CA HIS A 351 -10.93 24.55 -9.36
C HIS A 351 -10.32 25.96 -9.24
N ASP A 352 -11.15 27.00 -9.27
CA ASP A 352 -10.68 28.39 -9.26
C ASP A 352 -9.77 28.70 -8.06
N ASN A 353 -10.10 28.19 -6.87
CA ASN A 353 -9.24 28.35 -5.69
C ASN A 353 -7.85 27.71 -5.89
N THR A 354 -7.75 26.53 -6.50
CA THR A 354 -6.45 25.88 -6.77
C THR A 354 -5.61 26.70 -7.75
N ARG A 355 -6.24 27.33 -8.74
CA ARG A 355 -5.55 28.24 -9.66
C ARG A 355 -5.00 29.46 -8.91
N GLN A 356 -5.83 30.11 -8.09
CA GLN A 356 -5.42 31.26 -7.29
C GLN A 356 -4.29 30.93 -6.30
N LEU A 357 -4.39 29.79 -5.59
CA LEU A 357 -3.32 29.30 -4.71
C LEU A 357 -2.02 29.07 -5.49
N ARG A 358 -2.10 28.51 -6.69
CA ARG A 358 -0.93 28.26 -7.56
C ARG A 358 -0.25 29.56 -7.98
N GLU A 359 -1.01 30.48 -8.54
CA GLU A 359 -0.50 31.78 -9.01
C GLU A 359 0.16 32.55 -7.87
N ARG A 360 -0.50 32.59 -6.71
CA ARG A 360 0.05 33.26 -5.52
C ARG A 360 1.30 32.58 -4.98
N PHE A 361 1.32 31.25 -4.92
CA PHE A 361 2.49 30.50 -4.46
C PHE A 361 3.70 30.68 -5.38
N LEU A 362 3.50 30.63 -6.70
CA LEU A 362 4.55 30.89 -7.68
C LEU A 362 5.10 32.33 -7.58
N ALA A 363 4.23 33.32 -7.37
CA ALA A 363 4.64 34.70 -7.16
C ALA A 363 5.50 34.85 -5.88
N ASP A 364 5.06 34.25 -4.76
CA ASP A 364 5.82 34.32 -3.50
C ASP A 364 7.14 33.53 -3.57
N LEU A 365 7.20 32.40 -4.28
CA LEU A 365 8.45 31.66 -4.56
C LEU A 365 9.44 32.52 -5.35
N ALA A 366 8.97 33.19 -6.40
CA ALA A 366 9.82 34.07 -7.21
C ALA A 366 10.32 35.31 -6.43
N ALA A 367 9.49 35.86 -5.53
CA ALA A 367 9.84 37.01 -4.70
C ALA A 367 10.78 36.66 -3.54
N ARG A 368 10.89 35.37 -3.19
CA ARG A 368 11.73 34.86 -2.11
C ARG A 368 12.61 33.73 -2.64
N PRO A 369 13.63 34.04 -3.47
CA PRO A 369 14.60 33.05 -3.91
C PRO A 369 15.38 32.61 -2.68
N ASP A 370 14.88 31.59 -1.99
CA ASP A 370 15.63 30.88 -0.98
C ASP A 370 16.74 30.12 -1.71
N PRO A 371 18.03 30.36 -1.44
CA PRO A 371 19.12 29.64 -2.09
C PRO A 371 19.13 28.14 -1.75
N SER A 372 18.28 27.68 -0.82
CA SER A 372 18.05 26.27 -0.52
C SER A 372 16.87 25.62 -1.28
N LEU A 373 16.09 26.39 -2.05
CA LEU A 373 15.14 25.92 -3.08
C LEU A 373 15.89 25.66 -4.39
#